data_AF-A0A2E9WNQ2-F1
#
_entry.id   AF-A0A2E9WNQ2-F1
#
_cell.length_a   1.000
_cell.length_b   1.000
_cell.length_c   1.000
_cell.angle_alpha   90.00
_cell.angle_beta   90.00
_cell.angle_gamma   90.00
#
_symmetry.space_group_name_H-M   'P 1'
#
loop_
_entity.id
_entity.type
_entity.pdbx_description
1 polymer ?
#
loop_
_entity_poly.entity_id
_entity_poly.type
_entity_poly.pdbx_seq_one_letter_code
_entity_poly.pdbx_strand_id
1 'polypeptide(L)'
;MTSRHSPCLRPLIVPLMLAACAGPDGGSKASTVPPAPAPVQPGPVDPAPEVRVPPTKVLPTPWTAAFLGRAILLADRITIEGPAGLVEHCVMTLDDALFERTERPTADGLELILKPRGGTDGQELLRAQIDAWNLAAYKEIRMDLHAGMSEVIVTAEGNALWKDTDGTEKRGARLLFRGSVKGVSGVSGVKESPAPGSRTPRR
;
A
#
# COMPACT_ATOMS: atom_id res chain seq x y z
N MET A 1 -14.93 51.41 -9.06
CA MET A 1 -16.30 50.95 -9.35
C MET A 1 -16.28 49.43 -9.39
N THR A 2 -16.90 48.83 -8.38
CA THR A 2 -16.94 47.39 -8.09
C THR A 2 -18.12 46.74 -8.81
N SER A 3 -17.89 45.71 -9.62
CA SER A 3 -18.96 44.81 -10.08
C SER A 3 -18.72 43.42 -9.52
N ARG A 4 -19.58 43.02 -8.57
CA ARG A 4 -19.66 41.67 -8.01
C ARG A 4 -20.75 40.93 -8.77
N HIS A 5 -20.40 39.87 -9.49
CA HIS A 5 -21.39 38.96 -10.07
C HIS A 5 -21.52 37.72 -9.16
N SER A 6 -22.67 37.62 -8.50
CA SER A 6 -23.11 36.44 -7.77
C SER A 6 -23.79 35.47 -8.76
N PRO A 7 -23.33 34.21 -8.89
CA PRO A 7 -24.09 33.21 -9.63
C PRO A 7 -25.19 32.61 -8.73
N CYS A 8 -26.43 32.69 -9.21
CA CYS A 8 -27.60 32.01 -8.65
C CYS A 8 -27.40 30.49 -8.66
N LEU A 9 -27.38 29.87 -7.48
CA LEU A 9 -27.56 28.42 -7.34
C LEU A 9 -29.02 28.06 -7.65
N ARG A 10 -29.22 27.19 -8.64
CA ARG A 10 -30.48 26.49 -8.85
C ARG A 10 -30.46 25.17 -8.06
N PRO A 11 -31.48 24.87 -7.25
CA PRO A 11 -31.58 23.58 -6.58
C PRO A 11 -32.00 22.50 -7.60
N LEU A 12 -31.23 21.42 -7.67
CA LEU A 12 -31.50 20.25 -8.49
C LEU A 12 -32.22 19.22 -7.62
N ILE A 13 -33.54 19.09 -7.80
CA ILE A 13 -34.37 18.08 -7.16
C ILE A 13 -34.21 16.79 -7.96
N VAL A 14 -33.62 15.76 -7.37
CA VAL A 14 -33.52 14.41 -7.96
C VAL A 14 -34.61 13.51 -7.35
N PRO A 15 -35.49 12.91 -8.15
CA PRO A 15 -36.46 11.94 -7.66
C PRO A 15 -35.80 10.58 -7.38
N LEU A 16 -35.99 10.09 -6.15
CA LEU A 16 -35.59 8.76 -5.70
C LEU A 16 -36.65 7.75 -6.17
N MET A 17 -36.33 6.92 -7.17
CA MET A 17 -37.18 5.81 -7.58
C MET A 17 -36.72 4.52 -6.90
N LEU A 18 -37.52 4.08 -5.91
CA LEU A 18 -37.44 2.77 -5.29
C LEU A 18 -38.03 1.73 -6.25
N ALA A 19 -37.20 0.86 -6.81
CA ALA A 19 -37.65 -0.34 -7.51
C ALA A 19 -37.32 -1.57 -6.67
N ALA A 20 -38.35 -2.07 -5.97
CA ALA A 20 -38.38 -3.39 -5.38
C ALA A 20 -38.98 -4.38 -6.40
N CYS A 21 -38.25 -5.45 -6.73
CA CYS A 21 -38.81 -6.60 -7.43
C CYS A 21 -38.34 -7.88 -6.73
N ALA A 22 -39.32 -8.64 -6.23
CA ALA A 22 -39.18 -9.93 -5.59
C ALA A 22 -39.58 -11.06 -6.54
N GLY A 23 -38.86 -12.19 -6.44
CA GLY A 23 -39.27 -13.57 -6.76
C GLY A 23 -39.32 -14.00 -8.23
N PRO A 24 -39.52 -15.30 -8.55
CA PRO A 24 -39.52 -16.52 -7.70
C PRO A 24 -38.65 -17.69 -8.26
N ASP A 25 -38.66 -18.80 -7.52
CA ASP A 25 -38.09 -20.13 -7.79
C ASP A 25 -38.32 -20.72 -9.19
N GLY A 26 -37.41 -21.61 -9.62
CA GLY A 26 -37.76 -22.64 -10.60
C GLY A 26 -36.58 -23.34 -11.27
N GLY A 27 -36.43 -24.64 -11.02
CA GLY A 27 -35.84 -25.54 -12.02
C GLY A 27 -34.79 -26.54 -11.52
N SER A 28 -35.18 -27.47 -10.65
CA SER A 28 -34.47 -28.75 -10.52
C SER A 28 -34.49 -29.49 -11.86
N LYS A 29 -33.33 -29.69 -12.47
CA LYS A 29 -33.10 -30.77 -13.42
C LYS A 29 -32.21 -31.82 -12.77
N ALA A 30 -32.80 -32.97 -12.46
CA ALA A 30 -32.09 -34.17 -12.09
C ALA A 30 -31.25 -34.63 -13.29
N SER A 31 -29.93 -34.57 -13.14
CA SER A 31 -28.98 -35.18 -14.07
C SER A 31 -28.61 -36.55 -13.51
N THR A 32 -29.14 -37.60 -14.12
CA THR A 32 -28.81 -38.99 -13.78
C THR A 32 -27.42 -39.30 -14.29
N VAL A 33 -26.42 -39.21 -13.41
CA VAL A 33 -25.06 -39.70 -13.63
C VAL A 33 -25.03 -41.20 -13.30
N PRO A 34 -24.41 -42.07 -14.12
CA PRO A 34 -24.26 -43.49 -13.78
C PRO A 34 -23.41 -43.67 -12.50
N PRO A 35 -23.66 -44.72 -11.70
CA PRO A 35 -22.94 -44.94 -10.45
C PRO A 35 -21.44 -45.17 -10.73
N ALA A 36 -20.61 -44.30 -10.13
CA ALA A 36 -19.17 -44.49 -10.07
C ALA A 36 -18.83 -45.74 -9.21
N PRO A 37 -17.77 -46.49 -9.55
CA PRO A 37 -17.31 -47.61 -8.74
C PRO A 37 -16.98 -47.14 -7.31
N ALA A 38 -17.37 -47.95 -6.32
CA ALA A 38 -17.23 -47.64 -4.92
C ALA A 38 -15.77 -47.25 -4.57
N PRO A 39 -15.54 -46.15 -3.83
CA PRO A 39 -14.21 -45.80 -3.37
C PRO A 39 -13.72 -46.87 -2.39
N VAL A 40 -12.57 -47.45 -2.72
CA VAL A 40 -11.79 -48.31 -1.82
C VAL A 40 -11.49 -47.49 -0.57
N GLN A 41 -12.03 -47.89 0.59
CA GLN A 41 -11.73 -47.24 1.86
C GLN A 41 -10.22 -47.36 2.14
N PRO A 42 -9.49 -46.23 2.29
CA PRO A 42 -8.16 -46.28 2.88
C PRO A 42 -8.34 -46.67 4.36
N GLY A 43 -7.54 -47.64 4.81
CA GLY A 43 -7.51 -48.06 6.21
C GLY A 43 -7.12 -46.91 7.16
N PRO A 44 -7.21 -47.13 8.49
CA PRO A 44 -6.94 -46.11 9.48
C PRO A 44 -5.47 -45.68 9.36
N VAL A 45 -5.23 -44.47 8.85
CA VAL A 45 -3.91 -43.84 8.88
C VAL A 45 -3.83 -43.09 10.21
N ASP A 46 -2.96 -43.56 11.10
CA ASP A 46 -2.62 -42.86 12.35
C ASP A 46 -2.25 -41.40 12.01
N PRO A 47 -2.90 -40.38 12.60
CA PRO A 47 -2.55 -39.00 12.34
C PRO A 47 -1.14 -38.74 12.87
N ALA A 48 -0.23 -38.40 11.96
CA ALA A 48 1.12 -37.98 12.30
C ALA A 48 1.08 -36.84 13.35
N PRO A 49 1.96 -36.85 14.36
CA PRO A 49 1.94 -35.85 15.41
C PRO A 49 2.08 -34.45 14.83
N GLU A 50 1.06 -33.62 15.02
CA GLU A 50 1.07 -32.20 14.65
C GLU A 50 2.23 -31.52 15.38
N VAL A 51 3.28 -31.19 14.62
CA VAL A 51 4.38 -30.36 15.12
C VAL A 51 3.81 -28.97 15.38
N ARG A 52 3.42 -28.71 16.63
CA ARG A 52 3.01 -27.39 17.10
C ARG A 52 4.23 -26.49 17.15
N VAL A 53 4.49 -25.78 16.04
CA VAL A 53 5.47 -24.71 16.02
C VAL A 53 4.98 -23.61 16.97
N PRO A 54 5.75 -23.24 18.02
CA PRO A 54 5.35 -22.15 18.90
C PRO A 54 5.21 -20.85 18.09
N PRO A 55 4.23 -19.98 18.40
CA PRO A 55 4.04 -18.75 17.66
C PRO A 55 5.28 -17.86 17.82
N THR A 56 6.03 -17.69 16.74
CA THR A 56 7.16 -16.76 16.69
C THR A 56 6.62 -15.36 16.95
N LYS A 57 7.13 -14.69 17.99
CA LYS A 57 6.78 -13.31 18.30
C LYS A 57 7.36 -12.40 17.21
N VAL A 58 6.55 -12.06 16.22
CA VAL A 58 6.93 -11.11 15.16
C VAL A 58 7.07 -9.73 15.81
N LEU A 59 8.29 -9.19 15.82
CA LEU A 59 8.53 -7.81 16.23
C LEU A 59 8.01 -6.89 15.12
N PRO A 60 7.32 -5.77 15.44
CA PRO A 60 6.87 -4.83 14.44
C PRO A 60 8.05 -4.31 13.62
N THR A 61 7.89 -4.25 12.29
CA THR A 61 8.87 -3.61 11.41
C THR A 61 9.05 -2.15 11.87
N PRO A 62 10.29 -1.68 12.10
CA PRO A 62 10.54 -0.28 12.43
C PRO A 62 9.94 0.64 11.36
N TRP A 63 9.25 1.70 11.80
CA TRP A 63 8.56 2.64 10.91
C TRP A 63 8.77 4.11 11.30
N THR A 64 8.50 5.03 10.38
CA THR A 64 8.65 6.47 10.60
C THR A 64 7.38 7.11 11.16
N ALA A 65 7.52 8.12 12.02
CA ALA A 65 6.37 8.88 12.54
C ALA A 65 5.93 10.04 11.62
N ALA A 66 6.66 10.30 10.53
CA ALA A 66 6.48 11.51 9.71
C ALA A 66 5.10 11.62 9.04
N PHE A 67 4.43 10.49 8.81
CA PHE A 67 3.16 10.43 8.07
C PHE A 67 1.96 10.08 8.96
N LEU A 68 2.15 10.02 10.28
CA LEU A 68 1.08 9.75 11.25
C LEU A 68 0.12 10.93 11.46
N GLY A 69 0.56 12.16 11.16
CA GLY A 69 -0.30 13.34 11.19
C GLY A 69 -1.21 13.38 9.96
N ARG A 70 -2.50 13.75 10.14
CA ARG A 70 -3.44 13.81 9.02
C ARG A 70 -3.07 14.92 8.03
N ALA A 71 -2.94 14.55 6.76
CA ALA A 71 -2.71 15.50 5.68
C ALA A 71 -3.30 15.00 4.34
N ILE A 72 -3.40 15.92 3.39
CA ILE A 72 -3.75 15.65 2.00
C ILE A 72 -2.60 16.13 1.12
N LEU A 73 -2.14 15.27 0.21
CA LEU A 73 -1.16 15.60 -0.83
C LEU A 73 -1.80 15.40 -2.21
N LEU A 74 -1.84 16.45 -3.02
CA LEU A 74 -2.37 16.45 -4.37
C LEU A 74 -1.29 16.90 -5.36
N ALA A 75 -1.10 16.19 -6.47
CA ALA A 75 -0.11 16.54 -7.49
C ALA A 75 -0.43 15.90 -8.86
N ASP A 76 0.31 16.21 -9.91
CA ASP A 76 0.24 15.43 -11.15
C ASP A 76 0.84 14.04 -10.96
N ARG A 77 1.99 13.97 -10.29
CA ARG A 77 2.73 12.73 -10.02
C ARG A 77 3.13 12.66 -8.57
N ILE A 78 2.94 11.50 -7.96
CA ILE A 78 3.41 11.20 -6.61
C ILE A 78 4.31 9.98 -6.66
N THR A 79 5.50 10.08 -6.10
CA THR A 79 6.46 8.98 -5.96
C THR A 79 6.72 8.74 -4.48
N ILE A 80 6.63 7.48 -4.07
CA ILE A 80 6.79 7.03 -2.69
C ILE A 80 7.93 6.01 -2.68
N GLU A 81 9.08 6.39 -2.15
CA GLU A 81 10.25 5.53 -2.04
C GLU A 81 10.44 5.14 -0.57
N GLY A 82 10.84 3.91 -0.29
CA GLY A 82 11.05 3.51 1.10
C GLY A 82 11.58 2.10 1.31
N PRO A 83 11.76 1.70 2.58
CA PRO A 83 12.21 0.36 2.95
C PRO A 83 11.21 -0.72 2.54
N ALA A 84 11.60 -1.99 2.66
CA ALA A 84 10.72 -3.13 2.42
C ALA A 84 9.37 -3.07 3.18
N GLY A 85 9.36 -2.49 4.40
CA GLY A 85 8.13 -2.30 5.19
C GLY A 85 7.13 -1.30 4.61
N LEU A 86 7.47 -0.56 3.55
CA LEU A 86 6.59 0.45 2.95
C LEU A 86 5.24 -0.13 2.50
N VAL A 87 5.21 -1.38 2.03
CA VAL A 87 3.97 -2.05 1.60
C VAL A 87 2.96 -2.24 2.73
N GLU A 88 3.42 -2.31 3.98
CA GLU A 88 2.56 -2.47 5.16
C GLU A 88 1.86 -1.16 5.54
N HIS A 89 2.39 -0.03 5.07
CA HIS A 89 1.95 1.32 5.44
C HIS A 89 1.31 2.08 4.29
N CYS A 90 1.43 1.60 3.05
CA CYS A 90 0.89 2.23 1.87
C CYS A 90 -0.19 1.37 1.22
N VAL A 91 -1.38 1.95 1.03
CA VAL A 91 -2.50 1.33 0.34
C VAL A 91 -2.84 2.16 -0.89
N MET A 92 -3.10 1.51 -2.02
CA MET A 92 -3.57 2.16 -3.25
C MET A 92 -4.99 1.70 -3.55
N THR A 93 -5.85 2.64 -3.95
CA THR A 93 -7.19 2.30 -4.45
C THR A 93 -7.05 1.75 -5.87
N LEU A 94 -7.65 0.59 -6.10
CA LEU A 94 -7.62 -0.09 -7.38
C LEU A 94 -9.04 -0.21 -7.90
N ASP A 95 -9.20 0.26 -9.13
CA ASP A 95 -10.37 0.02 -9.96
C ASP A 95 -9.83 -0.34 -11.34
N ASP A 96 -9.89 -1.63 -11.68
CA ASP A 96 -9.30 -2.15 -12.91
C ASP A 96 -9.99 -1.61 -14.18
N ALA A 97 -11.22 -1.07 -14.04
CA ALA A 97 -11.93 -0.41 -15.13
C ALA A 97 -11.34 0.98 -15.43
N LEU A 98 -10.82 1.66 -14.41
CA LEU A 98 -10.36 3.05 -14.51
C LEU A 98 -8.84 3.19 -14.56
N PHE A 99 -8.12 2.25 -13.94
CA PHE A 99 -6.69 2.34 -13.72
C PHE A 99 -5.95 1.12 -14.27
N GLU A 100 -4.69 1.33 -14.61
CA GLU A 100 -3.72 0.30 -14.96
C GLU A 100 -2.67 0.24 -13.85
N ARG A 101 -2.46 -0.97 -13.31
CA ARG A 101 -1.43 -1.27 -12.31
C ARG A 101 -0.34 -2.11 -12.95
N THR A 102 0.89 -1.65 -12.85
CA THR A 102 2.09 -2.38 -13.28
C THR A 102 2.95 -2.69 -12.07
N GLU A 103 3.33 -3.94 -11.92
CA GLU A 103 4.28 -4.40 -10.90
C GLU A 103 5.52 -4.95 -11.57
N ARG A 104 6.69 -4.52 -11.09
CA ARG A 104 7.97 -4.98 -11.59
C ARG A 104 8.93 -5.27 -10.44
N PRO A 105 9.36 -6.53 -10.24
CA PRO A 105 10.48 -6.81 -9.36
C PRO A 105 11.76 -6.19 -9.94
N THR A 106 12.55 -5.55 -9.08
CA THR A 106 13.84 -4.94 -9.45
C THR A 106 14.96 -5.60 -8.63
N ALA A 107 16.21 -5.30 -8.97
CA ALA A 107 17.35 -5.80 -8.19
C ALA A 107 17.32 -5.30 -6.73
N ASP A 108 16.75 -4.12 -6.49
CA ASP A 108 16.74 -3.45 -5.18
C ASP A 108 15.43 -3.67 -4.41
N GLY A 109 14.40 -4.21 -5.04
CA GLY A 109 13.12 -4.52 -4.43
C GLY A 109 11.96 -4.60 -5.44
N LEU A 110 10.97 -3.71 -5.30
CA LEU A 110 9.71 -3.78 -6.05
C LEU A 110 9.28 -2.39 -6.51
N GLU A 111 9.00 -2.25 -7.80
CA GLU A 111 8.39 -1.06 -8.40
C GLU A 111 6.91 -1.33 -8.66
N LEU A 112 6.04 -0.47 -8.16
CA LEU A 112 4.60 -0.46 -8.42
C LEU A 112 4.21 0.89 -9.03
N ILE A 113 3.48 0.86 -10.14
CA ILE A 113 3.04 2.06 -10.85
C ILE A 113 1.53 1.95 -11.09
N LEU A 114 0.81 2.98 -10.69
CA LEU A 114 -0.62 3.17 -10.97
C LEU A 114 -0.82 4.36 -11.92
N LYS A 115 -1.53 4.13 -13.02
CA LYS A 115 -1.85 5.13 -14.05
C LYS A 115 -3.32 5.07 -14.45
N PRO A 116 -3.91 6.16 -14.98
CA PRO A 116 -5.20 6.10 -15.63
C PRO A 116 -5.11 5.18 -16.84
N ARG A 117 -6.14 4.36 -17.05
CA ARG A 117 -6.27 3.57 -18.27
C ARG A 117 -6.55 4.52 -19.44
N GLY A 118 -5.95 4.27 -20.60
CA GLY A 118 -6.13 5.14 -21.77
C GLY A 118 -7.60 5.43 -22.09
N GLY A 119 -7.93 6.70 -22.33
CA GLY A 119 -9.29 7.16 -22.61
C GLY A 119 -10.10 7.59 -21.38
N THR A 120 -9.57 7.44 -20.16
CA THR A 120 -10.16 7.99 -18.92
C THR A 120 -9.49 9.28 -18.45
N ASP A 121 -8.61 9.87 -19.29
CA ASP A 121 -7.77 11.02 -18.97
C ASP A 121 -8.57 12.15 -18.28
N GLY A 122 -8.33 12.33 -16.99
CA GLY A 122 -8.82 13.46 -16.20
C GLY A 122 -10.20 13.31 -15.54
N GLN A 123 -10.87 12.16 -15.62
CA GLN A 123 -12.17 12.00 -14.93
C GLN A 123 -12.04 11.63 -13.46
N GLU A 124 -11.01 10.86 -13.08
CA GLU A 124 -10.80 10.44 -11.70
C GLU A 124 -9.35 10.59 -11.23
N LEU A 125 -9.20 10.90 -9.95
CA LEU A 125 -7.89 10.98 -9.29
C LEU A 125 -7.44 9.57 -8.91
N LEU A 126 -6.17 9.27 -9.19
CA LEU A 126 -5.47 8.14 -8.58
C LEU A 126 -5.40 8.39 -7.08
N ARG A 127 -5.72 7.39 -6.26
CA ARG A 127 -5.74 7.54 -4.79
C ARG A 127 -4.84 6.52 -4.12
N ALA A 128 -4.08 7.00 -3.16
CA ALA A 128 -3.33 6.17 -2.24
C ALA A 128 -3.39 6.77 -0.84
N GLN A 129 -3.01 5.98 0.15
CA GLN A 129 -2.89 6.40 1.54
C GLN A 129 -1.58 5.86 2.09
N ILE A 130 -0.81 6.72 2.75
CA ILE A 130 0.34 6.32 3.55
C ILE A 130 0.09 6.75 4.99
N ASP A 131 -0.07 5.79 5.90
CA ASP A 131 -0.54 6.04 7.28
C ASP A 131 -1.77 6.96 7.33
N ALA A 132 -1.64 8.20 7.82
CA ALA A 132 -2.73 9.18 7.94
C ALA A 132 -2.79 10.19 6.78
N TRP A 133 -1.90 10.07 5.79
CA TRP A 133 -1.88 10.94 4.62
C TRP A 133 -2.73 10.38 3.50
N ASN A 134 -3.63 11.20 2.98
CA ASN A 134 -4.37 10.90 1.76
C ASN A 134 -3.62 11.49 0.57
N LEU A 135 -3.24 10.63 -0.37
CA LEU A 135 -2.51 11.00 -1.58
C LEU A 135 -3.45 10.93 -2.77
N ALA A 136 -3.41 11.95 -3.62
CA ALA A 136 -4.17 12.00 -4.85
C ALA A 136 -3.29 12.50 -6.00
N ALA A 137 -3.31 11.80 -7.14
CA ALA A 137 -2.56 12.20 -8.31
C ALA A 137 -3.40 12.22 -9.58
N TYR A 138 -3.10 13.15 -10.49
CA TYR A 138 -3.79 13.24 -11.78
C TYR A 138 -3.25 12.26 -12.83
N LYS A 139 -1.95 11.92 -12.79
CA LYS A 139 -1.27 11.18 -13.86
C LYS A 139 -0.59 9.89 -13.40
N GLU A 140 0.04 9.90 -12.23
CA GLU A 140 0.80 8.73 -11.78
C GLU A 140 0.93 8.71 -10.25
N ILE A 141 0.73 7.52 -9.66
CA ILE A 141 1.27 7.20 -8.34
C ILE A 141 2.26 6.06 -8.53
N ARG A 142 3.49 6.28 -8.07
CA ARG A 142 4.57 5.30 -8.12
C ARG A 142 5.03 4.98 -6.71
N MET A 143 5.25 3.70 -6.43
CA MET A 143 5.82 3.22 -5.17
C MET A 143 7.03 2.34 -5.47
N ASP A 144 8.17 2.71 -4.91
CA ASP A 144 9.44 1.99 -5.05
C ASP A 144 9.90 1.49 -3.68
N LEU A 145 9.94 0.16 -3.54
CA LEU A 145 10.46 -0.51 -2.37
C LEU A 145 11.94 -0.83 -2.59
N HIS A 146 12.76 -0.40 -1.64
CA HIS A 146 14.19 -0.62 -1.65
C HIS A 146 14.62 -1.30 -0.33
N ALA A 147 15.18 -2.50 -0.41
CA ALA A 147 15.56 -3.28 0.79
C ALA A 147 16.64 -2.59 1.66
N GLY A 148 17.42 -1.66 1.10
CA GLY A 148 18.51 -0.95 1.77
C GLY A 148 18.18 0.46 2.28
N MET A 149 16.97 0.97 2.06
CA MET A 149 16.60 2.32 2.50
C MET A 149 16.29 2.36 4.00
N SER A 150 16.68 3.44 4.67
CA SER A 150 16.35 3.74 6.07
C SER A 150 15.43 4.95 6.23
N GLU A 151 14.91 5.46 5.12
CA GLU A 151 13.98 6.58 5.08
C GLU A 151 12.86 6.29 4.09
N VAL A 152 11.72 6.93 4.33
CA VAL A 152 10.60 7.01 3.41
C VAL A 152 10.62 8.41 2.81
N ILE A 153 10.58 8.49 1.48
CA ILE A 153 10.60 9.73 0.72
C ILE A 153 9.30 9.83 -0.07
N VAL A 154 8.56 10.92 0.11
CA VAL A 154 7.37 11.23 -0.70
C VAL A 154 7.68 12.46 -1.54
N THR A 155 7.74 12.29 -2.85
CA THR A 155 7.91 13.35 -3.83
C THR A 155 6.60 13.61 -4.54
N ALA A 156 6.20 14.88 -4.64
CA ALA A 156 5.02 15.31 -5.39
C ALA A 156 5.43 16.35 -6.44
N GLU A 157 4.99 16.17 -7.68
CA GLU A 157 5.39 17.00 -8.83
C GLU A 157 4.19 17.43 -9.67
N GLY A 158 4.31 18.58 -10.34
CA GLY A 158 3.28 19.13 -11.23
C GLY A 158 2.13 19.75 -10.44
N ASN A 159 2.34 20.99 -9.99
CA ASN A 159 1.39 21.76 -9.17
C ASN A 159 1.03 21.09 -7.84
N ALA A 160 2.05 20.61 -7.13
CA ALA A 160 1.89 19.93 -5.86
C ALA A 160 1.29 20.87 -4.79
N LEU A 161 0.30 20.34 -4.08
CA LEU A 161 -0.38 20.94 -2.94
C LEU A 161 -0.32 19.95 -1.78
N TRP A 162 0.17 20.40 -0.64
CA TRP A 162 0.08 19.68 0.62
C TRP A 162 -0.68 20.53 1.63
N LYS A 163 -1.59 19.90 2.38
CA LYS A 163 -2.36 20.57 3.42
C LYS A 163 -2.56 19.64 4.62
N ASP A 164 -2.26 20.13 5.82
CA ASP A 164 -2.57 19.42 7.07
C ASP A 164 -3.95 19.79 7.64
N THR A 165 -4.32 19.16 8.75
CA THR A 165 -5.58 19.47 9.46
C THR A 165 -5.55 20.78 10.24
N ASP A 166 -4.36 21.32 10.52
CA ASP A 166 -4.16 22.54 11.29
C ASP A 166 -4.28 23.79 10.41
N GLY A 167 -4.38 23.60 9.09
CA GLY A 167 -4.54 24.65 8.10
C GLY A 167 -3.23 25.08 7.45
N THR A 168 -2.10 24.47 7.82
CA THR A 168 -0.82 24.70 7.14
C THR A 168 -0.91 24.17 5.72
N GLU A 169 -0.50 25.00 4.77
CA GLU A 169 -0.53 24.67 3.35
C GLU A 169 0.85 24.91 2.73
N LYS A 170 1.28 23.97 1.88
CA LYS A 170 2.49 24.11 1.05
C LYS A 170 2.09 23.90 -0.40
N ARG A 171 2.59 24.76 -1.29
CA ARG A 171 2.40 24.65 -2.75
C ARG A 171 3.73 24.81 -3.46
N GLY A 172 3.88 24.12 -4.59
CA GLY A 172 5.04 24.30 -5.45
C GLY A 172 5.00 23.41 -6.69
N ALA A 173 5.93 23.65 -7.62
CA ALA A 173 6.12 22.76 -8.75
C ALA A 173 6.56 21.35 -8.30
N ARG A 174 7.28 21.29 -7.18
CA ARG A 174 7.73 20.06 -6.53
C ARG A 174 7.73 20.23 -5.01
N LEU A 175 7.22 19.23 -4.29
CA LEU A 175 7.31 19.11 -2.83
C LEU A 175 8.01 17.79 -2.48
N LEU A 176 8.80 17.80 -1.41
CA LEU A 176 9.58 16.66 -0.93
C LEU A 176 9.38 16.52 0.57
N PHE A 177 8.99 15.32 1.00
CA PHE A 177 8.82 14.96 2.40
C PHE A 177 9.66 13.74 2.72
N ARG A 178 10.26 13.72 3.91
CA ARG A 178 11.14 12.63 4.36
C ARG A 178 10.75 12.19 5.76
N GLY A 179 10.72 10.88 5.97
CA GLY A 179 10.53 10.27 7.27
C GLY A 179 11.62 9.22 7.53
N SER A 180 12.51 9.47 8.49
CA SER A 180 13.51 8.49 8.89
C SER A 180 12.86 7.35 9.67
N VAL A 181 13.28 6.12 9.37
CA VAL A 181 12.89 4.93 10.14
C VAL A 181 13.86 4.80 11.31
N LYS A 182 13.39 5.08 12.52
CA LYS A 182 14.21 4.91 13.72
C LYS A 182 14.25 3.43 14.10
N GLY A 183 15.31 2.74 13.68
CA GLY A 183 15.69 1.47 14.28
C GLY A 183 16.29 0.46 13.31
N VAL A 184 17.58 0.58 13.00
CA VAL A 184 18.51 -0.57 12.95
C VAL A 184 19.88 -0.10 13.46
N SER A 185 19.97 0.26 14.75
CA SER A 185 21.27 0.27 15.43
C SER A 185 21.73 -1.18 15.49
N GLY A 186 22.82 -1.49 14.81
CA GLY A 186 23.17 -2.84 14.41
C GLY A 186 23.27 -3.87 15.54
N VAL A 187 23.04 -5.12 15.15
CA VAL A 187 23.68 -6.27 15.82
C VAL A 187 25.17 -6.22 15.46
N SER A 188 25.91 -5.27 16.05
CA SER A 188 27.34 -5.44 16.33
C SER A 188 27.42 -6.22 17.64
N GLY A 189 27.43 -7.54 17.53
CA GLY A 189 27.32 -8.42 18.67
C GLY A 189 27.90 -9.81 18.45
N VAL A 190 28.93 -9.95 17.62
CA VAL A 190 29.85 -11.09 17.72
C VAL A 190 31.08 -10.61 18.46
N LYS A 191 30.98 -10.64 19.79
CA LYS A 191 32.12 -10.61 20.69
C LYS A 191 32.72 -12.02 20.67
N GLU A 192 33.54 -12.30 19.66
CA GLU A 192 34.39 -13.49 19.67
C GLU A 192 35.77 -13.09 20.19
N SER A 193 35.94 -13.32 21.49
CA SER A 193 37.23 -13.60 22.09
C SER A 193 37.03 -14.89 22.88
N PRO A 194 37.86 -15.92 22.68
CA PRO A 194 39.07 -15.99 23.50
C PRO A 194 40.33 -16.54 22.78
N ALA A 195 41.49 -15.96 23.17
CA ALA A 195 42.84 -16.48 23.54
C ALA A 195 43.35 -17.88 23.04
N PRO A 196 44.61 -18.31 23.31
CA PRO A 196 45.87 -17.67 23.77
C PRO A 196 47.09 -18.02 22.87
N GLY A 197 48.19 -17.25 22.92
CA GLY A 197 49.37 -17.55 22.09
C GLY A 197 50.69 -16.93 22.54
N SER A 198 51.26 -17.46 23.62
CA SER A 198 52.70 -17.73 23.88
C SER A 198 53.82 -16.85 23.28
N ARG A 199 54.64 -16.30 24.20
CA ARG A 199 56.14 -16.14 24.21
C ARG A 199 56.79 -15.43 23.01
N THR A 200 57.71 -14.48 23.22
CA THR A 200 59.06 -14.73 23.78
C THR A 200 59.76 -13.39 24.11
N PRO A 201 60.62 -13.30 25.15
CA PRO A 201 61.53 -12.18 25.33
C PRO A 201 62.95 -12.52 24.83
N ARG A 202 63.65 -11.56 24.23
CA ARG A 202 65.13 -11.49 24.14
C ARG A 202 65.48 -10.04 23.75
N ARG A 203 65.94 -9.27 24.74
CA ARG A 203 67.34 -8.94 25.08
C ARG A 203 67.92 -7.85 24.19
#